data_AF-A0A0H5QKP0-F1
#
_entry.id   AF-A0A0H5QKP0-F1
#
_cell.length_a   1.000
_cell.length_b   1.000
_cell.length_c   1.000
_cell.angle_alpha   90.00
_cell.angle_beta   90.00
_cell.angle_gamma   90.00
#
_symmetry.space_group_name_H-M   'P 1'
#
loop_
_entity.id
_entity.type
_entity.pdbx_description
1 polymer ?
#
loop_
_entity_poly.entity_id
_entity_poly.type
_entity_poly.pdbx_seq_one_letter_code
_entity_poly.pdbx_strand_id
1 'polypeptide(L)'
;MDFAPNVTPRYRVRYISAGIAHSWTFRAARGSNPGDVQNSVNTLLEALEAALLDVLPGDFHATAADYAVEDSDVFSIPLIPPTFNGGENAVSAYSPFQRITEATFKGRGNGSKGSFGIFGVFVNQSTAAGYGGNGRIDLGESPIWDAALAVLQGSTSLYTIANAPISWYNFITVKPNDHWVKKVRTLFP
;
A
#
# COMPACT_ATOMS: atom_id res chain seq x y z
N MET A 1 19.98 26.25 -9.18
CA MET A 1 19.48 24.87 -9.39
C MET A 1 18.08 24.85 -8.82
N ASP A 2 17.11 24.62 -9.69
CA ASP A 2 15.68 24.81 -9.42
C ASP A 2 15.17 23.79 -8.40
N PHE A 3 14.59 24.25 -7.30
CA PHE A 3 14.08 23.45 -6.18
C PHE A 3 12.62 23.01 -6.44
N ALA A 4 12.25 22.75 -7.70
CA ALA A 4 10.93 22.22 -8.01
C ALA A 4 11.03 20.68 -7.99
N PRO A 5 10.30 19.97 -7.10
CA PRO A 5 10.37 18.51 -7.06
C PRO A 5 9.93 17.94 -8.41
N ASN A 6 10.83 17.18 -9.05
CA ASN A 6 10.65 16.53 -10.36
C ASN A 6 9.56 15.43 -10.37
N VAL A 7 8.68 15.37 -9.36
CA VAL A 7 7.67 14.33 -9.14
C VAL A 7 6.28 14.98 -9.12
N THR A 8 5.68 15.13 -10.30
CA THR A 8 4.40 15.84 -10.49
C THR A 8 3.27 14.90 -10.90
N PRO A 9 3.48 13.93 -11.81
CA PRO A 9 2.41 13.03 -12.15
C PRO A 9 2.04 12.08 -11.02
N ARG A 10 0.75 11.76 -10.93
CA ARG A 10 0.17 10.88 -9.92
C ARG A 10 -0.55 9.73 -10.58
N TYR A 11 -0.21 8.51 -10.17
CA TYR A 11 -0.92 7.30 -10.51
C TYR A 11 -1.71 6.82 -9.29
N ARG A 12 -3.02 6.62 -9.42
CA ARG A 12 -3.88 6.18 -8.33
C ARG A 12 -4.51 4.84 -8.67
N VAL A 13 -4.38 3.89 -7.75
CA VAL A 13 -5.08 2.59 -7.81
C VAL A 13 -6.10 2.57 -6.69
N ARG A 14 -7.36 2.30 -7.02
CA ARG A 14 -8.44 2.08 -6.06
C ARG A 14 -8.65 0.58 -5.90
N TYR A 15 -8.88 0.14 -4.68
CA TYR A 15 -9.09 -1.28 -4.37
C TYR A 15 -10.14 -1.45 -3.29
N ILE A 16 -10.74 -2.63 -3.23
CA ILE A 16 -11.55 -3.08 -2.11
C ILE A 16 -10.72 -4.04 -1.28
N SER A 17 -10.82 -3.92 0.05
CA SER A 17 -10.22 -4.87 0.99
C SER A 17 -11.13 -4.98 2.21
N ALA A 18 -11.56 -6.20 2.53
CA ALA A 18 -12.42 -6.51 3.67
C ALA A 18 -13.67 -5.62 3.72
N GLY A 19 -14.33 -5.47 2.56
CA GLY A 19 -15.56 -4.72 2.36
C GLY A 19 -15.42 -3.19 2.33
N ILE A 20 -14.20 -2.65 2.40
CA ILE A 20 -13.95 -1.21 2.42
C ILE A 20 -13.15 -0.80 1.18
N ALA A 21 -13.55 0.32 0.56
CA ALA A 21 -12.82 0.91 -0.55
C ALA A 21 -11.64 1.78 -0.06
N HIS A 22 -10.47 1.55 -0.64
CA HIS A 22 -9.22 2.22 -0.36
C HIS A 22 -8.55 2.69 -1.66
N SER A 23 -7.49 3.47 -1.53
CA SER A 23 -6.68 3.86 -2.69
C SER A 23 -5.21 4.04 -2.34
N TRP A 24 -4.34 3.61 -3.24
CA TRP A 24 -2.94 4.00 -3.27
C TRP A 24 -2.72 5.14 -4.25
N THR A 25 -1.75 6.00 -3.96
CA THR A 25 -1.32 7.04 -4.89
C THR A 25 0.20 7.08 -4.94
N PHE A 26 0.72 6.88 -6.14
CA PHE A 26 2.14 6.89 -6.46
C PHE A 26 2.45 8.16 -7.23
N ARG A 27 3.62 8.75 -6.95
CA ARG A 27 4.14 9.88 -7.71
C ARG A 27 5.23 9.38 -8.66
N ALA A 28 5.22 9.86 -9.89
CA ALA A 28 6.21 9.52 -10.91
C ALA A 28 7.02 10.76 -11.32
N ALA A 29 8.14 10.56 -12.01
CA ALA A 29 8.93 11.66 -12.53
C ALA A 29 8.14 12.47 -13.58
N ARG A 30 8.41 13.76 -13.67
CA ARG A 30 7.84 14.63 -14.71
C ARG A 30 8.25 14.10 -16.10
N GLY A 31 7.30 14.03 -17.02
CA GLY A 31 7.52 13.50 -18.37
C GLY A 31 7.49 11.97 -18.46
N SER A 32 7.25 11.25 -17.36
CA SER A 32 7.01 9.82 -17.42
C SER A 32 5.78 9.49 -18.26
N ASN A 33 5.89 8.46 -19.10
CA ASN A 33 4.76 7.93 -19.85
C ASN A 33 3.76 7.27 -18.87
N PRO A 34 2.45 7.54 -18.94
CA PRO A 34 1.46 6.92 -18.07
C PRO A 34 1.47 5.39 -18.11
N GLY A 35 1.68 4.79 -19.29
CA GLY A 35 1.73 3.33 -19.48
C GLY A 35 2.94 2.69 -18.80
N ASP A 36 4.11 3.33 -18.85
CA ASP A 36 5.31 2.83 -18.17
C ASP A 36 5.14 2.87 -16.65
N VAL A 37 4.58 3.97 -16.13
CA VAL A 37 4.27 4.10 -14.70
C VAL A 37 3.25 3.05 -14.27
N GLN A 38 2.20 2.84 -15.06
CA GLN A 38 1.20 1.80 -14.82
C GLN A 38 1.84 0.42 -14.73
N ASN A 39 2.61 0.02 -15.74
CA ASN A 39 3.20 -1.32 -15.82
C ASN A 39 4.15 -1.58 -14.63
N SER A 40 4.98 -0.59 -14.31
CA SER A 40 5.93 -0.63 -13.20
C SER A 40 5.23 -0.76 -11.84
N VAL A 41 4.20 0.06 -11.58
CA VAL A 41 3.46 0.01 -10.31
C VAL A 41 2.57 -1.23 -10.23
N ASN A 42 1.92 -1.65 -11.31
CA ASN A 42 1.08 -2.85 -11.32
C ASN A 42 1.89 -4.11 -11.04
N THR A 43 3.04 -4.26 -11.68
CA THR A 43 3.95 -5.39 -11.42
C THR A 43 4.35 -5.47 -9.95
N LEU A 44 4.67 -4.31 -9.35
CA LEU A 44 4.97 -4.24 -7.93
C LEU A 44 3.77 -4.65 -7.06
N LEU A 45 2.59 -4.11 -7.35
CA LEU A 45 1.38 -4.36 -6.56
C LEU A 45 0.92 -5.82 -6.67
N GLU A 46 1.02 -6.45 -7.83
CA GLU A 46 0.71 -7.86 -8.06
C GLU A 46 1.70 -8.77 -7.33
N ALA A 47 3.00 -8.45 -7.37
CA ALA A 47 4.00 -9.19 -6.59
C ALA A 47 3.77 -9.04 -5.08
N LEU A 48 3.34 -7.85 -4.63
CA LEU A 48 3.04 -7.60 -3.24
C LEU A 48 1.76 -8.32 -2.78
N GLU A 49 0.74 -8.39 -3.63
CA GLU A 49 -0.48 -9.17 -3.38
C GLU A 49 -0.15 -10.66 -3.21
N ALA A 50 0.64 -11.23 -4.11
CA ALA A 50 1.08 -12.61 -4.02
C ALA A 50 1.86 -12.90 -2.72
N ALA A 51 2.67 -11.96 -2.25
CA ALA A 51 3.42 -12.10 -0.99
C ALA A 51 2.54 -11.94 0.27
N LEU A 52 1.38 -11.30 0.15
CA LEU A 52 0.46 -11.02 1.26
C LEU A 52 -0.81 -11.89 1.23
N LEU A 53 -0.86 -12.89 0.35
CA LEU A 53 -2.04 -13.71 0.09
C LEU A 53 -2.75 -14.20 1.38
N ASP A 54 -1.95 -14.74 2.31
CA ASP A 54 -2.39 -15.33 3.59
C ASP A 54 -2.91 -14.30 4.61
N VAL A 55 -2.71 -12.99 4.39
CA VAL A 55 -3.24 -11.92 5.25
C VAL A 55 -4.23 -11.02 4.53
N LEU A 56 -4.49 -11.27 3.24
CA LEU A 56 -5.47 -10.53 2.46
C LEU A 56 -6.84 -11.21 2.54
N PRO A 57 -7.92 -10.43 2.41
CA PRO A 57 -9.28 -10.95 2.36
C PRO A 57 -9.61 -11.46 0.95
N GLY A 58 -10.51 -12.43 0.84
CA GLY A 58 -10.96 -12.97 -0.45
C GLY A 58 -11.69 -11.98 -1.36
N ASP A 59 -12.09 -10.82 -0.84
CA ASP A 59 -12.63 -9.71 -1.65
C ASP A 59 -11.57 -8.68 -2.04
N PHE A 60 -10.28 -8.96 -1.81
CA PHE A 60 -9.21 -8.05 -2.19
C PHE A 60 -9.09 -7.94 -3.71
N HIS A 61 -9.48 -6.80 -4.28
CA HIS A 61 -9.35 -6.58 -5.73
C HIS A 61 -9.21 -5.10 -6.06
N ALA A 62 -8.47 -4.80 -7.13
CA ALA A 62 -8.42 -3.46 -7.68
C ALA A 62 -9.72 -3.15 -8.45
N THR A 63 -10.25 -1.95 -8.28
CA THR A 63 -11.52 -1.52 -8.89
C THR A 63 -11.34 -0.50 -10.00
N ALA A 64 -10.31 0.34 -9.90
CA ALA A 64 -10.02 1.35 -10.91
C ALA A 64 -8.55 1.79 -10.79
N ALA A 65 -7.99 2.27 -11.90
CA ALA A 65 -6.75 3.00 -11.90
C ALA A 65 -6.88 4.27 -12.74
N ASP A 66 -6.30 5.36 -12.25
CA ASP A 66 -6.34 6.66 -12.91
C ASP A 66 -4.98 7.34 -12.86
N TYR A 67 -4.72 8.24 -13.81
CA TYR A 67 -3.52 9.06 -13.86
C TYR A 67 -3.86 10.55 -13.96
N ALA A 68 -3.02 11.38 -13.35
CA ALA A 68 -3.03 12.83 -13.44
C ALA A 68 -1.61 13.30 -13.78
N VAL A 69 -1.47 14.17 -14.78
CA VAL A 69 -0.15 14.61 -15.27
C VAL A 69 0.46 15.63 -14.31
N GLU A 70 -0.38 16.51 -13.76
CA GLU A 70 0.03 17.52 -12.79
C GLU A 70 -0.61 17.31 -11.40
N ASP A 71 -0.01 17.95 -10.39
CA ASP A 71 -0.52 17.91 -9.01
C ASP A 71 -1.86 18.64 -8.88
N SER A 72 -2.10 19.66 -9.72
CA SER A 72 -3.35 20.41 -9.83
C SER A 72 -4.44 19.67 -10.60
N ASP A 73 -4.07 18.68 -11.42
CA ASP A 73 -5.02 18.01 -12.30
C ASP A 73 -5.99 17.11 -11.50
N VAL A 74 -7.18 16.97 -12.05
CA VAL A 74 -8.08 15.88 -11.66
C VAL A 74 -7.60 14.61 -12.36
N PHE A 75 -7.63 13.49 -11.64
CA PHE A 75 -7.45 12.16 -12.22
C PHE A 75 -8.44 11.94 -13.36
N SER A 76 -7.94 12.01 -14.59
CA SER A 76 -8.75 12.12 -15.81
C SER A 76 -8.34 11.14 -16.89
N ILE A 77 -7.15 10.53 -16.76
CA ILE A 77 -6.67 9.50 -17.68
C ILE A 77 -6.98 8.14 -17.05
N PRO A 78 -8.01 7.42 -17.51
CA PRO A 78 -8.29 6.08 -17.03
C PRO A 78 -7.19 5.13 -17.49
N LEU A 79 -6.81 4.23 -16.59
CA LEU A 79 -5.76 3.24 -16.78
C LEU A 79 -6.26 1.86 -16.36
N ILE A 80 -5.52 0.82 -16.73
CA ILE A 80 -5.87 -0.56 -16.40
C ILE A 80 -5.42 -0.82 -14.96
N PRO A 81 -6.34 -1.19 -14.04
CA PRO A 81 -5.96 -1.58 -12.69
C PRO A 81 -5.15 -2.89 -12.70
N PRO A 82 -4.30 -3.12 -11.69
CA PRO A 82 -3.61 -4.40 -11.53
C PRO A 82 -4.62 -5.53 -11.34
N THR A 83 -4.26 -6.74 -11.77
CA THR A 83 -5.12 -7.91 -11.62
C THR A 83 -4.75 -8.65 -10.34
N PHE A 84 -5.57 -8.50 -9.30
CA PHE A 84 -5.42 -9.26 -8.06
C PHE A 84 -6.27 -10.53 -8.11
N ASN A 85 -5.75 -11.62 -7.55
CA ASN A 85 -6.45 -12.89 -7.42
C ASN A 85 -7.31 -12.95 -6.15
N GLY A 86 -7.13 -12.00 -5.24
CA GLY A 86 -7.79 -11.98 -3.94
C GLY A 86 -6.97 -12.72 -2.89
N GLY A 87 -7.29 -12.49 -1.62
CA GLY A 87 -6.63 -13.17 -0.51
C GLY A 87 -7.30 -14.47 -0.07
N GLU A 88 -6.68 -15.16 0.88
CA GLU A 88 -7.19 -16.44 1.39
C GLU A 88 -8.17 -16.29 2.56
N ASN A 89 -8.19 -15.15 3.25
CA ASN A 89 -9.02 -14.99 4.43
C ASN A 89 -10.47 -14.66 4.08
N ALA A 90 -11.41 -15.35 4.72
CA ALA A 90 -12.82 -14.99 4.60
C ALA A 90 -13.05 -13.56 5.12
N VAL A 91 -13.80 -12.74 4.37
CA VAL A 91 -14.14 -11.36 4.77
C VAL A 91 -14.82 -11.30 6.13
N SER A 92 -15.59 -12.33 6.50
CA SER A 92 -16.25 -12.45 7.81
C SER A 92 -15.28 -12.64 8.98
N ALA A 93 -14.04 -13.07 8.73
CA ALA A 93 -13.03 -13.21 9.78
C ALA A 93 -12.45 -11.87 10.24
N TYR A 94 -12.61 -10.79 9.44
CA TYR A 94 -12.10 -9.47 9.77
C TYR A 94 -13.02 -8.74 10.74
N SER A 95 -12.51 -8.52 11.95
CA SER A 95 -13.11 -7.59 12.89
C SER A 95 -13.18 -6.18 12.29
N PRO A 96 -14.13 -5.33 12.71
CA PRO A 96 -14.22 -3.95 12.25
C PRO A 96 -12.88 -3.18 12.39
N PHE A 97 -12.10 -3.47 13.44
CA PHE A 97 -10.80 -2.85 13.67
C PHE A 97 -9.72 -3.31 12.68
N GLN A 98 -9.71 -4.58 12.29
CA GLN A 98 -8.76 -5.09 11.29
C GLN A 98 -9.01 -4.47 9.91
N ARG A 99 -10.27 -4.18 9.57
CA ARG A 99 -10.64 -3.53 8.28
C ARG A 99 -10.05 -2.13 8.12
N ILE A 100 -9.74 -1.45 9.23
CA ILE A 100 -9.22 -0.07 9.26
C ILE A 100 -7.75 0.01 9.67
N THR A 101 -7.14 -1.13 9.94
CA THR A 101 -5.74 -1.24 10.31
C THR A 101 -4.88 -1.11 9.07
N GLU A 102 -3.91 -0.21 9.13
CA GLU A 102 -2.88 -0.03 8.11
C GLU A 102 -1.62 -0.78 8.53
N ALA A 103 -1.07 -1.58 7.63
CA ALA A 103 0.31 -2.05 7.71
C ALA A 103 1.18 -1.12 6.84
N THR A 104 2.09 -0.38 7.49
CA THR A 104 2.93 0.62 6.84
C THR A 104 4.40 0.21 6.87
N PHE A 105 4.97 0.06 5.69
CA PHE A 105 6.40 -0.07 5.43
C PHE A 105 7.01 1.33 5.38
N LYS A 106 8.18 1.50 5.99
CA LYS A 106 8.89 2.79 6.03
C LYS A 106 10.32 2.62 5.57
N GLY A 107 10.84 3.63 4.89
CA GLY A 107 12.21 3.62 4.40
C GLY A 107 12.75 5.03 4.17
N ARG A 108 14.03 5.12 3.78
CA ARG A 108 14.68 6.38 3.41
C ARG A 108 15.63 6.18 2.24
N GLY A 109 15.85 7.25 1.49
CA GLY A 109 16.80 7.31 0.38
C GLY A 109 17.23 8.75 0.16
N ASN A 110 18.55 9.00 0.16
CA ASN A 110 19.15 10.34 0.02
C ASN A 110 18.51 11.41 0.94
N GLY A 111 18.42 11.10 2.24
CA GLY A 111 17.84 11.98 3.27
C GLY A 111 16.30 12.08 3.27
N SER A 112 15.64 11.73 2.17
CA SER A 112 14.19 11.77 2.01
C SER A 112 13.51 10.50 2.53
N LYS A 113 12.27 10.62 3.00
CA LYS A 113 11.47 9.50 3.53
C LYS A 113 10.63 8.85 2.43
N GLY A 114 10.42 7.56 2.53
CA GLY A 114 9.46 6.78 1.76
C GLY A 114 8.54 5.99 2.69
N SER A 115 7.27 5.85 2.30
CA SER A 115 6.30 5.05 3.03
C SER A 115 5.34 4.39 2.07
N PHE A 116 5.02 3.12 2.34
CA PHE A 116 4.00 2.37 1.62
C PHE A 116 3.05 1.76 2.66
N GLY A 117 1.75 1.94 2.48
CA GLY A 117 0.74 1.49 3.43
C GLY A 117 -0.33 0.67 2.75
N ILE A 118 -0.75 -0.44 3.37
CA ILE A 118 -1.86 -1.27 2.90
C ILE A 118 -2.92 -1.40 3.99
N PHE A 119 -4.19 -1.23 3.60
CA PHE A 119 -5.35 -1.38 4.47
C PHE A 119 -6.05 -2.71 4.26
N GLY A 120 -6.76 -3.15 5.31
CA GLY A 120 -7.60 -4.34 5.26
C GLY A 120 -6.79 -5.64 5.25
N VAL A 121 -5.61 -5.64 5.86
CA VAL A 121 -4.79 -6.84 6.09
C VAL A 121 -5.11 -7.45 7.45
N PHE A 122 -5.02 -8.79 7.55
CA PHE A 122 -5.29 -9.51 8.78
C PHE A 122 -4.11 -9.35 9.74
N VAL A 123 -4.16 -8.30 10.57
CA VAL A 123 -3.18 -8.08 11.64
C VAL A 123 -3.91 -8.01 12.97
N ASN A 124 -3.68 -9.01 13.83
CA ASN A 124 -4.29 -9.01 15.15
C ASN A 124 -3.48 -8.14 16.12
N GLN A 125 -4.00 -6.94 16.42
CA GLN A 125 -3.43 -6.03 17.42
C GLN A 125 -3.98 -6.26 18.83
N SER A 126 -5.06 -7.04 18.98
CA SER A 126 -5.76 -7.22 20.26
C SER A 126 -5.06 -8.21 21.20
N THR A 127 -4.21 -9.07 20.65
CA THR A 127 -3.46 -10.08 21.39
C THR A 127 -1.99 -9.70 21.46
N ALA A 128 -1.42 -9.60 22.66
CA ALA A 128 0.01 -9.36 22.85
C ALA A 128 0.90 -10.44 22.22
N ALA A 129 0.37 -11.65 22.03
CA ALA A 129 1.04 -12.76 21.35
C ALA A 129 0.95 -12.69 19.81
N GLY A 130 0.17 -11.76 19.24
CA GLY A 130 0.13 -11.52 17.81
C GLY A 130 1.22 -10.53 17.40
N TYR A 131 1.81 -10.71 16.21
CA TYR A 131 2.90 -9.86 15.71
C TYR A 131 2.52 -8.36 15.57
N GLY A 132 1.22 -8.01 15.56
CA GLY A 132 0.77 -6.63 15.55
C GLY A 132 0.48 -6.03 16.94
N GLY A 133 0.62 -6.79 18.02
CA GLY A 133 0.11 -6.43 19.35
C GLY A 133 0.75 -5.18 19.98
N ASN A 134 2.00 -4.88 19.64
CA ASN A 134 2.73 -3.69 20.10
C ASN A 134 2.77 -2.56 19.04
N GLY A 135 2.04 -2.71 17.93
CA GLY A 135 2.03 -1.76 16.80
C GLY A 135 3.23 -1.86 15.85
N ARG A 136 4.06 -2.91 15.95
CA ARG A 136 5.23 -3.13 15.11
C ARG A 136 5.46 -4.62 14.85
N ILE A 137 5.71 -4.96 13.59
CA ILE A 137 6.13 -6.30 13.17
C ILE A 137 7.60 -6.21 12.77
N ASP A 138 8.47 -6.93 13.45
CA ASP A 138 9.90 -7.01 13.13
C ASP A 138 10.20 -8.16 12.14
N LEU A 139 11.32 -8.05 11.41
CA LEU A 139 11.77 -9.10 10.49
C LEU A 139 11.94 -10.44 11.21
N GLY A 140 11.43 -11.51 10.63
CA GLY A 140 11.49 -12.87 11.20
C GLY A 140 10.33 -13.21 12.14
N GLU A 141 9.47 -12.26 12.50
CA GLU A 141 8.24 -12.56 13.25
C GLU A 141 7.18 -13.25 12.37
N SER A 142 7.25 -13.04 11.04
CA SER A 142 6.33 -13.66 10.09
C SER A 142 6.94 -13.74 8.69
N PRO A 143 6.98 -14.93 8.06
CA PRO A 143 7.52 -15.09 6.71
C PRO A 143 6.73 -14.32 5.65
N ILE A 144 5.43 -14.08 5.88
CA ILE A 144 4.55 -13.30 4.98
C ILE A 144 5.03 -11.85 4.89
N TRP A 145 5.32 -11.25 6.04
CA TRP A 145 5.78 -9.87 6.14
C TRP A 145 7.22 -9.71 5.65
N ASP A 146 8.07 -10.72 5.86
CA ASP A 146 9.43 -10.77 5.30
C ASP A 146 9.39 -10.84 3.77
N ALA A 147 8.52 -11.67 3.20
CA ALA A 147 8.33 -11.78 1.75
C ALA A 147 7.84 -10.46 1.13
N ALA A 148 6.84 -9.83 1.75
CA ALA A 148 6.32 -8.54 1.32
C ALA A 148 7.39 -7.43 1.37
N LEU A 149 8.21 -7.41 2.43
CA LEU A 149 9.34 -6.48 2.54
C LEU A 149 10.38 -6.76 1.45
N ALA A 150 10.66 -8.02 1.13
CA ALA A 150 11.60 -8.39 0.07
C ALA A 150 11.14 -7.89 -1.31
N VAL A 151 9.83 -7.96 -1.60
CA VAL A 151 9.24 -7.37 -2.83
C VAL A 151 9.50 -5.86 -2.90
N LEU A 152 9.29 -5.14 -1.80
CA LEU A 152 9.54 -3.70 -1.74
C LEU A 152 11.03 -3.35 -1.85
N GLN A 153 11.91 -4.12 -1.22
CA GLN A 153 13.37 -3.94 -1.30
C GLN A 153 13.91 -4.24 -2.71
N GLY A 154 13.34 -5.24 -3.39
CA GLY A 154 13.70 -5.61 -4.76
C GLY A 154 13.12 -4.67 -5.83
N SER A 155 12.19 -3.79 -5.47
CA SER A 155 11.53 -2.91 -6.43
C SER A 155 12.46 -1.82 -6.93
N THR A 156 12.68 -1.82 -8.25
CA THR A 156 13.32 -0.71 -8.97
C THR A 156 12.34 0.39 -9.36
N SER A 157 11.10 0.34 -8.87
CA SER A 157 10.03 1.29 -9.24
C SER A 157 9.81 2.37 -8.16
N LEU A 158 10.41 2.18 -6.98
CA LEU A 158 10.18 2.99 -5.80
C LEU A 158 11.39 3.87 -5.49
N TYR A 159 11.20 5.18 -5.62
CA TYR A 159 12.23 6.19 -5.37
C TYR A 159 11.70 7.28 -4.46
N THR A 160 12.59 7.89 -3.68
CA THR A 160 12.25 9.08 -2.92
C THR A 160 12.14 10.31 -3.83
N ILE A 161 11.59 11.40 -3.30
CA ILE A 161 11.54 12.71 -3.99
C ILE A 161 12.92 13.24 -4.40
N ALA A 162 13.99 12.75 -3.76
CA ALA A 162 15.38 13.07 -4.08
C ALA A 162 15.97 12.13 -5.15
N ASN A 163 15.10 11.42 -5.90
CA ASN A 163 15.43 10.47 -6.97
C ASN A 163 16.43 9.39 -6.55
N ALA A 164 16.28 8.88 -5.32
CA ALA A 164 17.14 7.84 -4.78
C ALA A 164 16.32 6.58 -4.45
N PRO A 165 16.88 5.36 -4.67
CA PRO A 165 16.23 4.13 -4.24
C PRO A 165 15.87 4.19 -2.75
N ILE A 166 14.74 3.62 -2.40
CA ILE A 166 14.29 3.54 -1.01
C ILE A 166 14.93 2.33 -0.36
N SER A 167 15.73 2.52 0.69
CA SER A 167 16.09 1.44 1.59
C SER A 167 15.00 1.31 2.64
N TRP A 168 14.25 0.22 2.60
CA TRP A 168 13.19 -0.04 3.57
C TRP A 168 13.78 -0.50 4.90
N TYR A 169 13.14 -0.12 5.99
CA TYR A 169 13.49 -0.61 7.31
C TYR A 169 12.98 -2.03 7.50
N ASN A 170 13.70 -2.81 8.31
CA ASN A 170 13.38 -4.21 8.61
C ASN A 170 12.27 -4.35 9.66
N PHE A 171 11.22 -3.53 9.51
CA PHE A 171 10.01 -3.59 10.33
C PHE A 171 8.84 -2.96 9.59
N ILE A 172 7.63 -3.36 9.98
CA ILE A 172 6.36 -2.78 9.57
C ILE A 172 5.70 -2.16 10.77
N THR A 173 5.15 -0.96 10.63
CA THR A 173 4.30 -0.37 11.67
C THR A 173 2.86 -0.67 11.40
N VAL A 174 2.12 -1.02 12.44
CA VAL A 174 0.71 -1.37 12.32
C VAL A 174 -0.10 -0.37 13.14
N LYS A 175 -0.96 0.41 12.49
CA LYS A 175 -1.79 1.41 13.17
C LYS A 175 -3.20 1.46 12.59
N PRO A 176 -4.25 1.56 13.43
CA PRO A 176 -5.59 1.89 12.98
C PRO A 176 -5.63 3.32 12.41
N ASN A 177 -6.41 3.52 11.36
CA ASN A 177 -6.61 4.85 10.81
C ASN A 177 -7.74 5.58 11.55
N ASP A 178 -7.37 6.66 12.23
CA ASP A 178 -8.26 7.50 13.06
C ASP A 178 -9.49 8.02 12.30
N HIS A 179 -9.37 8.29 10.99
CA HIS A 179 -10.50 8.72 10.13
C HIS A 179 -11.51 7.59 9.93
N TRP A 180 -11.02 6.37 9.72
CA TRP A 180 -11.88 5.21 9.47
C TRP A 180 -12.51 4.65 10.74
N VAL A 181 -11.90 4.85 11.91
CA VAL A 181 -12.48 4.46 13.21
C VAL A 181 -13.91 5.00 13.37
N LYS A 182 -14.16 6.27 13.02
CA LYS A 182 -15.48 6.89 13.13
C LYS A 182 -16.49 6.28 12.15
N LYS A 183 -16.08 6.07 10.89
CA LYS A 183 -16.96 5.56 9.83
C LYS A 183 -17.32 4.08 10.02
N VAL A 184 -16.37 3.26 10.45
CA VAL A 184 -16.61 1.84 10.63
C VAL A 184 -17.57 1.56 11.78
N ARG A 185 -17.54 2.35 12.87
CA ARG A 185 -18.56 2.28 13.93
C ARG A 185 -19.99 2.51 13.43
N THR A 186 -20.16 3.26 12.35
CA THR A 186 -21.48 3.50 11.75
C THR A 186 -21.86 2.45 10.71
N LEU A 187 -20.87 1.87 10.01
CA LEU A 187 -21.08 0.91 8.92
C LEU A 187 -21.23 -0.53 9.42
N PHE A 188 -20.63 -0.84 10.57
CA PHE A 188 -20.60 -2.17 11.18
C PHE A 188 -20.91 -2.06 12.68
N PRO A 189 -22.19 -1.87 13.05
CA PRO A 189 -22.63 -1.74 14.44
C PRO A 189 -22.53 -3.04 15.25
#